data_AF-A0A9P4TKN8-F1
#
_entry.id   AF-A0A9P4TKN8-F1
#
_cell.length_a   1.000
_cell.length_b   1.000
_cell.length_c   1.000
_cell.angle_alpha   90.00
_cell.angle_beta   90.00
_cell.angle_gamma   90.00
#
_symmetry.space_group_name_H-M   'P 1'
#
loop_
_entity.id
_entity.type
_entity.pdbx_description
1 polymer ?
#
loop_
_entity_poly.entity_id
_entity_poly.type
_entity_poly.pdbx_seq_one_letter_code
_entity_poly.pdbx_strand_id
1 'polypeptide(L)'
;MDANISKLSSVPWAAALISDERWTPALSYNRVSKPTGEDSFFAETLDTGRTIRSMLTLKPTKEEDGDLVYKELLVILDLGDGLNGYPKVLHGGFAATLLDETCGALIQLNVFEKVRRLGSKHAMNYLTACEWMQDEDRKDIEG
;
A
#
# COMPACT_ATOMS: atom_id res chain seq x y z
N MET A 1 9.65 -3.93 -3.44
CA MET A 1 9.04 -4.54 -2.23
C MET A 1 10.11 -5.09 -1.28
N ASP A 2 11.07 -5.87 -1.78
CA ASP A 2 12.07 -6.58 -0.97
C ASP A 2 12.94 -5.68 -0.08
N ALA A 3 13.35 -4.50 -0.58
CA ALA A 3 14.11 -3.54 0.21
C ALA A 3 13.35 -3.08 1.47
N ASN A 4 12.03 -2.86 1.35
CA ASN A 4 11.17 -2.47 2.49
C ASN A 4 11.01 -3.62 3.47
N ILE A 5 10.82 -4.85 2.98
CA ILE A 5 10.75 -6.06 3.82
C ILE A 5 12.06 -6.20 4.62
N SER A 6 13.21 -6.14 3.96
CA SER A 6 14.52 -6.25 4.61
C SER A 6 14.74 -5.16 5.67
N LYS A 7 14.46 -3.90 5.33
CA LYS A 7 14.60 -2.77 6.26
C LYS A 7 13.69 -2.92 7.49
N LEU A 8 12.41 -3.22 7.29
CA LEU A 8 11.44 -3.31 8.37
C LEU A 8 11.65 -4.57 9.23
N SER A 9 12.15 -5.65 8.64
CA SER A 9 12.48 -6.89 9.36
C SER A 9 13.66 -6.72 10.33
N SER A 10 14.42 -5.62 10.24
CA SER A 10 15.43 -5.29 11.26
C SER A 10 14.83 -4.88 12.61
N VAL A 11 13.53 -4.57 12.67
CA VAL A 11 12.81 -4.19 13.89
C VAL A 11 12.00 -5.39 14.39
N PRO A 12 12.23 -5.93 15.62
CA PRO A 12 11.66 -7.21 16.04
C PRO A 12 10.14 -7.32 15.97
N TRP A 13 9.40 -6.28 16.37
CA TRP A 13 7.93 -6.30 16.33
C TRP A 13 7.39 -6.28 14.89
N ALA A 14 8.07 -5.58 13.98
CA ALA A 14 7.68 -5.52 12.58
C ALA A 14 8.02 -6.84 11.87
N ALA A 15 9.20 -7.40 12.16
CA ALA A 15 9.60 -8.72 11.67
C ALA A 15 8.58 -9.80 12.01
N ALA A 16 8.07 -9.80 13.26
CA ALA A 16 7.05 -10.75 13.70
C ALA A 16 5.76 -10.64 12.87
N LEU A 17 5.31 -9.42 12.54
CA LEU A 17 4.14 -9.21 11.69
C LEU A 17 4.40 -9.61 10.24
N ILE A 18 5.59 -9.31 9.72
CA ILE A 18 6.00 -9.64 8.35
C ILE A 18 6.11 -11.16 8.15
N SER A 19 6.58 -11.90 9.15
CA SER A 19 6.74 -13.36 9.08
C SER A 19 5.47 -14.14 9.42
N ASP A 20 4.41 -13.47 9.85
CA ASP A 20 3.18 -14.13 10.28
C ASP A 20 2.34 -14.54 9.06
N GLU A 21 2.04 -15.84 8.96
CA GLU A 21 1.31 -16.46 7.83
C GLU A 21 -0.10 -15.90 7.62
N ARG A 22 -0.66 -15.17 8.61
CA ARG A 22 -1.91 -14.43 8.46
C ARG A 22 -1.82 -13.34 7.39
N TRP A 23 -0.61 -12.87 7.07
CA TRP A 23 -0.38 -11.74 6.18
C TRP A 23 0.38 -12.12 4.93
N THR A 24 -0.01 -11.50 3.81
CA THR A 24 0.74 -11.54 2.54
C THR A 24 1.09 -10.11 2.13
N PRO A 25 2.32 -9.83 1.69
CA PRO A 25 2.68 -8.53 1.13
C PRO A 25 1.78 -8.14 -0.05
N ALA A 26 1.42 -6.86 -0.11
CA ALA A 26 0.66 -6.27 -1.19
C ALA A 26 1.36 -5.02 -1.71
N LEU A 27 1.16 -4.71 -2.99
CA LEU A 27 1.67 -3.47 -3.58
C LEU A 27 1.04 -2.27 -2.88
N SER A 28 1.88 -1.29 -2.55
CA SER A 28 1.44 0.01 -2.04
C SER A 28 1.31 0.94 -3.24
N TYR A 29 0.16 0.90 -3.92
CA TYR A 29 -0.04 1.58 -5.21
C TYR A 29 0.19 3.10 -5.15
N ASN A 30 -0.06 3.71 -3.99
CA ASN A 30 0.21 5.12 -3.72
C ASN A 30 1.71 5.48 -3.65
N ARG A 31 2.59 4.47 -3.66
CA ARG A 31 4.05 4.61 -3.72
C ARG A 31 4.60 4.40 -5.12
N VAL A 32 3.74 4.22 -6.12
CA VAL A 32 4.11 4.13 -7.53
C VAL A 32 3.79 5.46 -8.20
N SER A 33 4.81 6.10 -8.78
CA SER A 33 4.59 7.35 -9.52
C SER A 33 3.85 7.04 -10.82
N LYS A 34 2.75 7.77 -11.05
CA LYS A 34 1.86 7.57 -12.19
C LYS A 34 2.09 8.66 -13.23
N PRO A 35 2.02 8.37 -14.55
CA PRO A 35 2.29 9.37 -15.58
C PRO A 35 1.31 10.55 -15.57
N THR A 36 0.12 10.34 -15.03
CA THR A 36 -0.94 11.35 -14.85
C THR A 36 -0.83 12.11 -13.53
N GLY A 37 0.14 11.77 -12.67
CA GLY A 37 0.49 12.51 -11.45
C GLY A 37 -0.40 12.22 -10.24
N GLU A 38 -1.29 11.22 -10.32
CA GLU A 38 -2.00 10.76 -9.13
C GLU A 38 -1.00 10.18 -8.12
N ASP A 39 -1.34 10.33 -6.84
CA ASP A 39 -0.54 9.87 -5.70
C ASP A 39 0.87 10.48 -5.58
N SER A 40 1.26 11.48 -6.38
CA SER A 40 2.58 12.16 -6.25
C SER A 40 2.85 12.70 -4.84
N PHE A 41 1.81 12.95 -4.03
CA PHE A 41 2.00 13.26 -2.62
C PHE A 41 2.68 12.11 -1.84
N PHE A 42 2.26 10.87 -2.02
CA PHE A 42 2.88 9.70 -1.37
C PHE A 42 4.09 9.14 -2.14
N ALA A 43 4.00 9.09 -3.47
CA ALA A 43 5.01 8.52 -4.35
C ALA A 43 6.26 9.39 -4.48
N GLU A 44 6.15 10.71 -4.26
CA GLU A 44 7.27 11.64 -4.45
C GLU A 44 7.47 12.53 -3.23
N THR A 45 6.46 13.30 -2.83
CA THR A 45 6.61 14.30 -1.75
C THR A 45 6.92 13.65 -0.40
N LEU A 46 6.28 12.54 -0.09
CA LEU A 46 6.49 11.76 1.12
C LEU A 46 7.48 10.60 0.93
N ASP A 47 8.09 10.45 -0.25
CA ASP A 47 9.14 9.45 -0.49
C ASP A 47 10.54 10.02 -0.34
N THR A 48 10.91 10.35 0.89
CA THR A 48 12.24 10.90 1.17
C THR A 48 12.82 10.31 2.45
N GLY A 49 14.14 10.45 2.62
CA GLY A 49 14.83 10.09 3.86
C GLY A 49 14.33 10.85 5.11
N ARG A 50 13.66 12.00 4.92
CA ARG A 50 13.10 12.82 6.00
C ARG A 50 11.63 12.47 6.29
N THR A 51 10.91 11.84 5.37
CA THR A 51 9.46 11.59 5.46
C THR A 51 9.18 10.09 5.63
N ILE A 52 8.61 9.40 4.63
CA ILE A 52 8.39 7.95 4.69
C ILE A 52 9.59 7.27 4.03
N ARG A 53 10.45 6.65 4.84
CA ARG A 53 11.69 6.00 4.39
C ARG A 53 11.43 4.59 3.87
N SER A 54 10.45 3.91 4.45
CA SER A 54 10.00 2.59 4.00
C SER A 54 8.53 2.42 4.32
N MET A 55 7.82 1.76 3.41
CA MET A 55 6.39 1.44 3.54
C MET A 55 6.17 0.02 3.06
N LEU A 56 5.47 -0.77 3.85
CA LEU A 56 5.04 -2.11 3.49
C LEU A 56 3.57 -2.26 3.84
N THR A 57 2.79 -2.65 2.83
CA THR A 57 1.38 -3.01 3.00
C THR A 57 1.26 -4.53 3.05
N LEU A 58 0.52 -5.00 4.04
CA LEU A 58 0.24 -6.40 4.31
C LEU A 58 -1.29 -6.58 4.29
N LYS A 59 -1.76 -7.52 3.46
CA LYS A 59 -3.18 -7.91 3.40
C LYS A 59 -3.37 -9.29 4.04
N PRO A 60 -4.57 -9.64 4.51
CA PRO A 60 -4.87 -11.00 4.92
C PRO A 60 -4.52 -12.02 3.83
N THR A 61 -3.87 -13.12 4.21
CA THR A 61 -3.56 -14.24 3.31
C THR A 61 -4.84 -14.97 2.92
N LYS A 62 -5.79 -15.10 3.85
CA LYS A 62 -7.08 -15.75 3.62
C LYS A 62 -8.10 -14.72 3.13
N GLU A 63 -8.71 -15.03 2.01
CA GLU A 63 -9.86 -14.30 1.48
C GLU A 63 -11.13 -14.69 2.25
N GLU A 64 -11.98 -13.72 2.53
CA GLU A 64 -13.31 -13.98 3.09
C GLU A 64 -14.37 -14.19 2.00
N ASP A 65 -15.41 -14.93 2.37
CA ASP A 65 -16.62 -15.07 1.56
C ASP A 65 -17.48 -13.81 1.63
N GLY A 66 -18.02 -13.38 0.50
CA GLY A 66 -18.93 -12.23 0.39
C GLY A 66 -18.45 -11.13 -0.56
N ASP A 67 -19.08 -9.96 -0.45
CA ASP A 67 -18.82 -8.80 -1.33
C ASP A 67 -17.50 -8.08 -1.01
N LEU A 68 -17.07 -8.11 0.25
CA LEU A 68 -15.79 -7.59 0.71
C LEU A 68 -14.90 -8.76 1.12
N VAL A 69 -13.82 -8.96 0.38
CA VAL A 69 -12.88 -10.07 0.54
C VAL A 69 -11.88 -9.82 1.66
N TYR A 70 -11.52 -8.55 1.87
CA TYR A 70 -10.59 -8.12 2.90
C TYR A 70 -11.28 -7.10 3.80
N LYS A 71 -11.27 -7.36 5.12
CA LYS A 71 -11.85 -6.47 6.15
C LYS A 71 -10.81 -5.64 6.87
N GLU A 72 -9.54 -5.99 6.72
CA GLU A 72 -8.42 -5.34 7.37
C GLU A 72 -7.25 -5.20 6.40
N LEU A 73 -6.42 -4.21 6.69
CA LEU A 73 -5.17 -3.92 6.00
C LEU A 73 -4.17 -3.47 7.06
N LEU A 74 -2.94 -3.99 6.97
CA LEU A 74 -1.86 -3.61 7.87
C LEU A 74 -0.81 -2.84 7.07
N VAL A 75 -0.47 -1.64 7.54
CA VAL A 75 0.55 -0.79 6.91
C VAL A 75 1.65 -0.52 7.93
N ILE A 76 2.87 -0.94 7.59
CA ILE A 76 4.06 -0.76 8.43
C ILE A 76 4.94 0.32 7.79
N LEU A 77 5.34 1.31 8.59
CA LEU A 77 6.09 2.48 8.13
C LEU A 77 7.38 2.68 8.93
N ASP A 78 8.44 3.06 8.22
CA ASP A 78 9.64 3.65 8.81
C ASP A 78 9.65 5.16 8.51
N LEU A 79 9.49 5.99 9.54
CA LEU A 79 9.37 7.45 9.40
C LEU A 79 10.67 8.18 9.75
N GLY A 80 10.97 9.23 9.01
CA GLY A 80 11.99 10.22 9.34
C GLY A 80 11.48 11.33 10.27
N ASP A 81 12.29 12.35 10.45
CA ASP A 81 12.06 13.50 11.36
C ASP A 81 11.56 14.76 10.62
N GLY A 82 10.97 14.61 9.44
CA GLY A 82 10.40 15.70 8.64
C GLY A 82 8.89 15.86 8.80
N LEU A 83 8.25 15.00 9.60
CA LEU A 83 6.78 14.88 9.71
C LEU A 83 6.27 15.31 11.09
N ASN A 84 7.08 16.02 11.87
CA ASN A 84 6.78 16.34 13.25
C ASN A 84 6.01 17.68 13.41
N GLY A 85 5.03 17.72 14.31
CA GLY A 85 4.37 18.96 14.74
C GLY A 85 4.99 19.58 15.99
N TYR A 86 5.72 18.76 16.74
CA TYR A 86 6.51 19.12 17.91
C TYR A 86 7.76 18.20 17.94
N PRO A 87 8.90 18.58 18.54
CA PRO A 87 10.08 17.74 18.56
C PRO A 87 9.79 16.27 18.94
N LYS A 88 10.16 15.35 18.05
CA LYS A 88 9.96 13.89 18.19
C LYS A 88 8.49 13.43 18.30
N VAL A 89 7.52 14.27 17.89
CA VAL A 89 6.10 13.94 17.88
C VAL A 89 5.53 14.14 16.48
N LEU A 90 4.94 13.09 15.92
CA LEU A 90 4.32 13.10 14.59
C LEU A 90 3.21 14.17 14.51
N HIS A 91 3.18 14.94 13.43
CA HIS A 91 2.16 15.94 13.21
C HIS A 91 0.78 15.27 13.04
N GLY A 92 -0.24 15.77 13.74
CA GLY A 92 -1.58 15.20 13.69
C GLY A 92 -2.18 15.19 12.28
N GLY A 93 -1.87 16.19 11.45
CA GLY A 93 -2.24 16.22 10.04
C GLY A 93 -1.67 15.06 9.23
N PHE A 94 -0.41 14.66 9.45
CA PHE A 94 0.16 13.50 8.75
C PHE A 94 -0.43 12.19 9.29
N ALA A 95 -0.72 12.10 10.58
CA ALA A 95 -1.43 10.94 11.13
C ALA A 95 -2.83 10.79 10.52
N ALA A 96 -3.56 11.89 10.34
CA ALA A 96 -4.85 11.90 9.65
C ALA A 96 -4.72 11.50 8.16
N THR A 97 -3.71 12.03 7.46
CA THR A 97 -3.38 11.62 6.09
C THR A 97 -3.13 10.11 6.00
N LEU A 98 -2.38 9.53 6.94
CA LEU A 98 -2.10 8.10 6.91
C LEU A 98 -3.37 7.25 7.11
N LEU A 99 -4.29 7.71 7.96
CA LEU A 99 -5.58 7.04 8.16
C LEU A 99 -6.44 7.09 6.90
N ASP A 100 -6.53 8.26 6.25
CA ASP A 100 -7.25 8.44 4.99
C ASP A 100 -6.69 7.50 3.91
N GLU A 101 -5.37 7.49 3.76
CA GLU A 101 -4.66 6.68 2.79
C GLU A 101 -4.88 5.16 3.02
N THR A 102 -4.79 4.71 4.27
CA THR A 102 -4.95 3.29 4.61
C THR A 102 -6.39 2.82 4.36
N CYS A 103 -7.38 3.66 4.68
CA CYS A 103 -8.78 3.37 4.38
C CYS A 103 -9.04 3.31 2.87
N GLY A 104 -8.50 4.26 2.11
CA GLY A 104 -8.56 4.26 0.65
C GLY A 104 -7.93 3.01 0.04
N ALA A 105 -6.75 2.61 0.53
CA ALA A 105 -6.05 1.41 0.08
C ALA A 105 -6.87 0.12 0.33
N LEU A 106 -7.56 0.00 1.46
CA LEU A 106 -8.43 -1.15 1.74
C LEU A 106 -9.63 -1.21 0.78
N ILE A 107 -10.22 -0.07 0.44
CA ILE A 107 -11.30 0.02 -0.55
C ILE A 107 -10.78 -0.41 -1.92
N GLN A 108 -9.65 0.16 -2.36
CA GLN A 108 -9.03 -0.17 -3.64
C GLN A 108 -8.71 -1.67 -3.75
N LEU A 109 -8.13 -2.26 -2.70
CA LEU A 109 -7.82 -3.69 -2.66
C LEU A 109 -9.05 -4.56 -2.91
N ASN A 110 -10.19 -4.23 -2.29
CA ASN A 110 -11.44 -4.95 -2.52
C ASN A 110 -12.03 -4.70 -3.92
N VAL A 111 -11.89 -3.49 -4.47
CA VAL A 111 -12.32 -3.19 -5.85
C VAL A 111 -11.51 -4.02 -6.84
N PHE A 112 -10.18 -4.10 -6.70
CA PHE A 112 -9.33 -4.91 -7.56
C PHE A 112 -9.70 -6.38 -7.50
N GLU A 113 -9.91 -6.92 -6.31
CA GLU A 113 -10.29 -8.31 -6.13
C GLU A 113 -11.68 -8.60 -6.74
N LYS A 114 -12.64 -7.69 -6.61
CA LYS A 114 -13.94 -7.81 -7.25
C LYS A 114 -13.83 -7.84 -8.78
N VAL A 115 -12.99 -6.98 -9.36
CA VAL A 115 -12.72 -7.00 -10.80
C VAL A 115 -12.06 -8.31 -11.22
N ARG A 116 -11.06 -8.79 -10.47
CA ARG A 116 -10.38 -10.06 -10.71
C ARG A 116 -11.37 -11.23 -10.77
N ARG A 117 -12.35 -11.28 -9.85
CA ARG A 117 -13.39 -12.32 -9.78
C ARG A 117 -14.43 -12.24 -10.91
N LEU A 118 -14.81 -11.02 -11.33
CA LEU A 118 -15.84 -10.82 -12.38
C LEU A 118 -15.31 -10.97 -13.81
N GLY A 119 -13.98 -10.88 -13.99
CA GLY A 119 -13.33 -10.93 -15.30
C GLY A 119 -13.42 -9.61 -16.08
N SER A 120 -12.46 -9.38 -17.01
CA SER A 120 -12.18 -8.09 -17.65
C SER A 120 -13.35 -7.39 -18.38
N LYS A 121 -14.48 -8.06 -18.62
CA LYS A 121 -15.63 -7.48 -19.33
C LYS A 121 -16.39 -6.41 -18.53
N HIS A 122 -16.20 -6.34 -17.20
CA HIS A 122 -16.79 -5.30 -16.32
C HIS A 122 -15.76 -4.33 -15.72
N ALA A 123 -14.47 -4.52 -16.01
CA ALA A 123 -13.37 -3.72 -15.46
C ALA A 123 -13.45 -2.24 -15.88
N MET A 124 -13.91 -1.97 -17.10
CA MET A 124 -13.93 -0.65 -17.75
C MET A 124 -14.71 0.44 -16.98
N ASN A 125 -15.67 0.07 -16.13
CA ASN A 125 -16.46 1.05 -15.37
C ASN A 125 -15.89 1.37 -13.97
N TYR A 126 -15.01 0.53 -13.44
CA TYR A 126 -14.44 0.69 -12.09
C TYR A 126 -12.98 1.16 -12.11
N LEU A 127 -12.31 1.03 -13.25
CA LEU A 127 -10.85 1.13 -13.37
C LEU A 127 -10.38 2.09 -14.46
N THR A 128 -11.13 3.15 -14.75
CA THR A 128 -10.69 4.23 -15.66
C THR A 128 -9.41 4.95 -15.20
N ALA A 129 -8.86 4.60 -14.03
CA ALA A 129 -7.56 5.05 -13.53
C ALA A 129 -6.44 3.97 -13.59
N CYS A 130 -6.69 2.77 -14.15
CA CYS A 130 -5.77 1.62 -14.05
C CYS A 130 -5.21 1.09 -15.38
N GLU A 131 -5.30 1.85 -16.47
CA GLU A 131 -4.65 1.47 -17.74
C GLU A 131 -3.12 1.29 -17.59
N TRP A 132 -2.50 1.94 -16.60
CA TRP A 132 -1.08 1.81 -16.28
C TRP A 132 -0.69 0.56 -15.47
N MET A 133 -1.67 -0.15 -14.88
CA MET A 133 -1.41 -1.29 -13.98
C MET A 133 -1.15 -2.61 -14.73
N GLN A 134 -1.64 -2.75 -15.97
CA GLN A 134 -1.47 -3.98 -16.76
C GLN A 134 -0.03 -4.22 -17.22
N ASP A 135 0.79 -3.16 -17.29
CA ASP A 135 2.17 -3.25 -17.77
C ASP A 135 3.20 -3.56 -16.67
N GLU A 136 2.87 -3.31 -15.39
CA GLU A 136 3.76 -3.61 -14.25
C GLU A 136 3.60 -5.06 -13.78
N ASP A 137 2.37 -5.55 -13.59
CA ASP A 137 2.11 -6.95 -13.20
C ASP A 137 2.59 -7.96 -14.27
N ARG A 138 2.74 -7.54 -15.54
CA ARG A 138 3.28 -8.38 -16.61
C ARG A 138 4.79 -8.59 -16.50
N LYS A 139 5.53 -7.63 -15.93
CA LYS A 139 6.99 -7.70 -15.83
C LYS A 139 7.46 -8.61 -14.70
N ASP A 140 6.65 -8.79 -13.66
CA ASP A 140 6.98 -9.62 -12.50
C ASP A 140 6.64 -11.12 -12.70
N ILE A 141 6.04 -11.49 -13.83
CA ILE A 141 5.73 -12.89 -14.20
C ILE A 141 6.76 -13.46 -15.20
N GLU A 142 7.59 -12.60 -15.83
CA GLU A 142 8.62 -12.98 -16.79
C GLU A 142 10.07 -12.78 -16.29
N GLY A 143 10.26 -12.60 -14.97
CA GLY A 143 11.57 -12.46 -14.31
C GLY A 143 12.01 -13.68 -13.51
#